data_AF-A0A4U0T8R7-F1
#
_entry.id   AF-A0A4U0T8R7-F1
#
_cell.length_a   1.000
_cell.length_b   1.000
_cell.length_c   1.000
_cell.angle_alpha   90.00
_cell.angle_beta   90.00
_cell.angle_gamma   90.00
#
_symmetry.space_group_name_H-M   'P 1'
#
loop_
_entity.id
_entity.type
_entity.pdbx_description
1 polymer ?
#
loop_
_entity_poly.entity_id
_entity_poly.type
_entity_poly.pdbx_seq_one_letter_code
_entity_poly.pdbx_strand_id
1 'polypeptide(L)'
;MIGGRALVAVAGVCAVLAGAAGQASADSSVPYWKPGGEAVAGSAVSTEAPPLAAGSTYRDTINNDVTKYYAVTLDAKSSAYLSVFALPPPGTKVEFPDDMRLILDDSAGNRCDSADVRFGTDSTGRPVGSYVQRTIEPNGRCQEAGQYNLLVSRGDSAGSDQRAWPLEIRYMPEPGLKTGAAQGPVVVNDSASPAPVTGTPQKAQGGVSPDTAVGVSTGVWEDAVRPGETRFYKVPVNWGQRVFLVADFANTETTKFGVVGQGVRVEAYNPARGLVESGSATYMGDAASVRLGTVRVSYANRTSDDAAVAMMRFAGWYYFAVSVDQDVAGFITGSVPVRLAVEVQGTAIFGPGYDGDAAKAGFGVTGTTGTSGTRGTVAASGGTGGGGGSADGTVGSQTVSAATGGPDSALRAVGFTALGTGTVLVLWLVVWAIAARRRQPTDAAW
;
A
#
# COMPACT_ATOMS: atom_id res chain seq x y z
N MET A 1 16.20 17.93 91.99
CA MET A 1 14.93 18.40 91.40
C MET A 1 15.11 18.33 89.88
N ILE A 2 14.78 17.19 89.26
CA ILE A 2 13.55 16.94 88.47
C ILE A 2 13.30 18.02 87.41
N GLY A 3 13.28 17.61 86.13
CA GLY A 3 12.55 18.33 85.08
C GLY A 3 13.20 18.27 83.70
N GLY A 4 12.99 17.18 82.96
CA GLY A 4 13.29 17.12 81.51
C GLY A 4 12.19 17.77 80.67
N ARG A 5 12.49 18.05 79.39
CA ARG A 5 11.53 17.97 78.28
C ARG A 5 12.21 18.02 76.91
N ALA A 6 11.82 17.05 76.09
CA ALA A 6 12.23 16.81 74.71
C ALA A 6 11.64 17.85 73.74
N LEU A 7 12.34 18.11 72.64
CA LEU A 7 11.85 18.88 71.49
C LEU A 7 11.78 17.95 70.28
N VAL A 8 10.56 17.85 69.73
CA VAL A 8 10.18 17.04 68.57
C VAL A 8 10.43 17.84 67.29
N ALA A 9 11.03 17.19 66.29
CA ALA A 9 11.26 17.72 64.95
C ALA A 9 10.03 17.52 64.05
N VAL A 10 9.72 18.51 63.20
CA VAL A 10 8.80 18.37 62.07
C VAL A 10 9.49 18.92 60.82
N ALA A 11 9.80 18.03 59.88
CA ALA A 11 10.30 18.36 58.55
C ALA A 11 9.11 18.36 57.57
N GLY A 12 8.87 19.51 56.94
CA GLY A 12 7.84 19.67 55.89
C GLY A 12 8.37 19.25 54.53
N VAL A 13 7.67 18.35 53.86
CA VAL A 13 7.91 17.94 52.47
C VAL A 13 6.95 18.72 51.57
N CYS A 14 7.48 19.55 50.67
CA CYS A 14 6.72 20.16 49.58
C CYS A 14 6.65 19.19 48.40
N ALA A 15 5.48 18.63 48.13
CA ALA A 15 5.20 17.86 46.92
C ALA A 15 4.80 18.81 45.77
N VAL A 16 5.59 18.82 44.70
CA VAL A 16 5.24 19.49 43.44
C VAL A 16 4.37 18.54 42.63
N LEU A 17 3.10 18.90 42.42
CA LEU A 17 2.16 18.17 41.57
C LEU A 17 2.47 18.50 40.10
N ALA A 18 3.20 17.61 39.43
CA ALA A 18 3.26 17.60 37.97
C ALA A 18 1.94 17.04 37.44
N GLY A 19 1.17 17.88 36.73
CA GLY A 19 -0.07 17.47 36.07
C GLY A 19 0.23 16.44 34.98
N ALA A 20 -0.23 15.21 35.18
CA ALA A 20 -0.27 14.21 34.13
C ALA A 20 -1.34 14.64 33.12
N ALA A 21 -0.91 15.16 31.96
CA ALA A 21 -1.76 15.17 30.79
C ALA A 21 -2.13 13.71 30.48
N GLY A 22 -3.42 13.41 30.49
CA GLY A 22 -3.92 12.06 30.26
C GLY A 22 -3.48 11.56 28.89
N GLN A 23 -2.50 10.66 28.88
CA GLN A 23 -2.20 9.85 27.71
C GLN A 23 -3.38 8.89 27.53
N ALA A 24 -4.11 9.02 26.43
CA ALA A 24 -5.05 8.00 26.01
C ALA A 24 -4.26 6.71 25.81
N SER A 25 -4.43 5.76 26.73
CA SER A 25 -3.91 4.41 26.54
C SER A 25 -4.54 3.84 25.28
N ALA A 26 -3.70 3.39 24.33
CA ALA A 26 -4.13 2.54 23.24
C ALA A 26 -5.06 1.45 23.80
N ASP A 27 -6.30 1.39 23.30
CA ASP A 27 -7.21 0.33 23.68
C ASP A 27 -6.62 -1.00 23.21
N SER A 28 -6.02 -1.74 24.13
CA SER A 28 -5.33 -3.01 23.87
C SER A 28 -6.21 -4.11 23.27
N SER A 29 -7.49 -3.82 23.03
CA SER A 29 -8.48 -4.73 22.45
C SER A 29 -8.56 -4.70 20.92
N VAL A 30 -8.08 -3.66 20.23
CA VAL A 30 -8.15 -3.58 18.76
C VAL A 30 -7.09 -4.49 18.13
N PRO A 31 -7.48 -5.53 17.35
CA PRO A 31 -6.52 -6.37 16.64
C PRO A 31 -5.73 -5.54 15.64
N TYR A 32 -4.42 -5.74 15.60
CA TYR A 32 -3.54 -5.05 14.66
C TYR A 32 -2.39 -5.96 14.20
N TRP A 33 -1.74 -5.57 13.11
CA TRP A 33 -0.62 -6.31 12.53
C TRP A 33 0.55 -6.40 13.52
N LYS A 34 0.86 -7.63 13.96
CA LYS A 34 2.10 -7.93 14.68
C LYS A 34 3.16 -8.43 13.68
N PRO A 35 4.40 -7.90 13.69
CA PRO A 35 5.41 -8.32 12.74
C PRO A 35 5.74 -9.80 12.91
N GLY A 36 5.74 -10.53 11.79
CA GLY A 36 6.11 -11.93 11.72
C GLY A 36 7.57 -12.16 11.32
N GLY A 37 7.94 -13.43 11.14
CA GLY A 37 9.26 -13.79 10.62
C GLY A 37 10.37 -13.88 11.67
N GLU A 38 11.59 -14.13 11.21
CA GLU A 38 12.77 -14.32 12.06
C GLU A 38 13.20 -13.00 12.74
N ALA A 39 13.71 -13.06 13.98
CA ALA A 39 14.21 -11.86 14.62
C ALA A 39 15.54 -11.46 14.00
N VAL A 40 15.67 -10.19 13.65
CA VAL A 40 16.93 -9.59 13.18
C VAL A 40 17.16 -8.28 13.92
N ALA A 41 18.41 -7.93 14.18
CA ALA A 41 18.77 -6.68 14.81
C ALA A 41 19.66 -5.88 13.85
N GLY A 42 19.06 -4.96 13.10
CA GLY A 42 19.80 -4.08 12.20
C GLY A 42 20.87 -3.28 12.95
N SER A 43 22.04 -3.13 12.33
CA SER A 43 23.18 -2.43 12.92
C SER A 43 23.14 -0.93 12.60
N ALA A 44 23.76 -0.10 13.44
CA ALA A 44 24.06 1.30 13.11
C ALA A 44 25.24 1.44 12.13
N VAL A 45 26.00 0.36 11.91
CA VAL A 45 27.20 0.33 11.07
C VAL A 45 26.97 -0.65 9.91
N SER A 46 27.19 -0.19 8.68
CA SER A 46 26.94 -0.99 7.47
C SER A 46 27.77 -2.27 7.37
N THR A 47 29.02 -2.25 7.85
CA THR A 47 29.90 -3.44 7.85
C THR A 47 29.51 -4.51 8.86
N GLU A 48 28.64 -4.16 9.82
CA GLU A 48 28.11 -5.06 10.84
C GLU A 48 26.64 -5.43 10.57
N ALA A 49 26.12 -5.07 9.40
CA ALA A 49 24.74 -5.29 9.04
C ALA A 49 24.42 -6.81 8.97
N PRO A 50 23.37 -7.30 9.67
CA PRO A 50 23.00 -8.70 9.62
C PRO A 50 22.44 -9.08 8.24
N PRO A 51 22.69 -10.31 7.75
CA PRO A 51 22.22 -10.75 6.45
C PRO A 51 20.70 -11.01 6.43
N LEU A 52 20.04 -10.63 5.34
CA LEU A 52 18.67 -11.01 5.01
C LEU A 52 18.68 -12.06 3.89
N ALA A 53 18.05 -13.19 4.11
CA ALA A 53 17.94 -14.26 3.13
C ALA A 53 16.79 -14.03 2.15
N ALA A 54 17.00 -14.44 0.90
CA ALA A 54 15.99 -14.34 -0.16
C ALA A 54 14.77 -15.23 0.15
N GLY A 55 13.58 -14.66 -0.01
CA GLY A 55 12.31 -15.34 0.25
C GLY A 55 11.88 -15.36 1.72
N SER A 56 12.64 -14.71 2.61
CA SER A 56 12.37 -14.68 4.05
C SER A 56 11.68 -13.39 4.50
N THR A 57 10.97 -13.51 5.63
CA THR A 57 10.41 -12.39 6.40
C THR A 57 11.12 -12.30 7.74
N TYR A 58 11.35 -11.08 8.19
CA TYR A 58 12.05 -10.73 9.41
C TYR A 58 11.27 -9.70 10.22
N ARG A 59 11.54 -9.65 11.52
CA ARG A 59 11.06 -8.61 12.43
C ARG A 59 12.21 -7.92 13.15
N ASP A 60 12.07 -6.62 13.34
CA ASP A 60 12.94 -5.78 14.17
C ASP A 60 12.09 -4.67 14.83
N THR A 61 12.72 -3.69 15.46
CA THR A 61 12.14 -2.47 16.01
C THR A 61 13.03 -1.28 15.63
N ILE A 62 12.47 -0.08 15.48
CA ILE A 62 13.26 1.12 15.18
C ILE A 62 12.88 2.27 16.11
N ASN A 63 13.87 2.84 16.79
CA ASN A 63 13.68 4.01 17.63
C ASN A 63 13.56 5.27 16.76
N ASN A 64 13.07 6.34 17.37
CA ASN A 64 13.07 7.67 16.75
C ASN A 64 14.51 8.11 16.41
N ASP A 65 14.68 8.82 15.30
CA ASP A 65 15.98 9.32 14.80
C ASP A 65 17.08 8.25 14.67
N VAL A 66 16.71 7.02 14.29
CA VAL A 66 17.65 5.92 14.10
C VAL A 66 17.65 5.46 12.64
N THR A 67 18.84 5.21 12.12
CA THR A 67 19.09 4.46 10.88
C THR A 67 19.64 3.08 11.21
N LYS A 68 19.07 2.04 10.60
CA LYS A 68 19.52 0.65 10.68
C LYS A 68 19.94 0.13 9.31
N TYR A 69 21.01 -0.66 9.29
CA TYR A 69 21.56 -1.33 8.12
C TYR A 69 21.28 -2.84 8.19
N TYR A 70 20.93 -3.41 7.04
CA TYR A 70 20.77 -4.85 6.82
C TYR A 70 21.50 -5.25 5.53
N ALA A 71 22.30 -6.31 5.60
CA ALA A 71 23.05 -6.79 4.45
C ALA A 71 22.17 -7.68 3.57
N VAL A 72 22.25 -7.51 2.26
CA VAL A 72 21.49 -8.31 1.29
C VAL A 72 22.44 -8.76 0.20
N THR A 73 22.54 -10.08 -0.01
CA THR A 73 23.32 -10.62 -1.12
C THR A 73 22.41 -10.81 -2.32
N LEU A 74 22.73 -10.14 -3.43
CA LEU A 74 21.95 -10.18 -4.65
C LEU A 74 22.74 -10.86 -5.77
N ASP A 75 22.09 -11.70 -6.59
CA ASP A 75 22.71 -12.34 -7.77
C ASP A 75 22.70 -11.41 -8.99
N ALA A 76 23.17 -11.87 -10.16
CA ALA A 76 23.16 -11.05 -11.40
C ALA A 76 21.91 -11.27 -12.29
N LYS A 77 20.89 -11.99 -11.82
CA LYS A 77 19.81 -12.53 -12.68
C LYS A 77 18.40 -12.16 -12.22
N SER A 78 18.15 -12.18 -10.91
CA SER A 78 16.85 -11.95 -10.31
C SER A 78 16.67 -10.49 -9.93
N SER A 79 15.49 -9.92 -10.15
CA SER A 79 15.16 -8.64 -9.52
C SER A 79 14.90 -8.86 -8.03
N ALA A 80 15.19 -7.86 -7.20
CA ALA A 80 15.04 -7.96 -5.75
C ALA A 80 14.13 -6.86 -5.23
N TYR A 81 13.19 -7.21 -4.36
CA TYR A 81 12.26 -6.29 -3.71
C TYR A 81 12.33 -6.48 -2.20
N LEU A 82 12.64 -5.40 -1.48
CA LEU A 82 12.81 -5.37 -0.04
C LEU A 82 11.71 -4.49 0.55
N SER A 83 10.60 -5.12 0.92
CA SER A 83 9.49 -4.41 1.55
C SER A 83 9.73 -4.25 3.05
N VAL A 84 9.42 -3.06 3.57
CA VAL A 84 9.54 -2.75 5.00
C VAL A 84 8.27 -2.04 5.44
N PHE A 85 7.67 -2.53 6.52
CA PHE A 85 6.51 -1.92 7.17
C PHE A 85 6.87 -1.52 8.60
N ALA A 86 6.54 -0.28 8.96
CA ALA A 86 6.45 0.16 10.34
C ALA A 86 5.03 -0.10 10.86
N LEU A 87 4.94 -0.71 12.04
CA LEU A 87 3.70 -1.22 12.62
C LEU A 87 3.46 -0.64 14.03
N PRO A 88 3.37 0.70 14.18
CA PRO A 88 3.04 1.29 15.46
C PRO A 88 1.70 0.74 15.98
N PRO A 89 1.56 0.46 17.28
CA PRO A 89 0.28 0.08 17.86
C PRO A 89 -0.82 1.13 17.57
N PRO A 90 -2.10 0.73 17.43
CA PRO A 90 -3.22 1.66 17.28
C PRO A 90 -3.21 2.76 18.35
N GLY A 91 -3.45 4.00 17.94
CA GLY A 91 -3.42 5.17 18.83
C GLY A 91 -2.03 5.67 19.22
N THR A 92 -0.95 5.09 18.69
CA THR A 92 0.39 5.69 18.79
C THR A 92 0.35 7.09 18.19
N LYS A 93 0.76 8.11 18.94
CA LYS A 93 0.80 9.49 18.42
C LYS A 93 1.88 9.60 17.35
N VAL A 94 1.51 10.08 16.17
CA VAL A 94 2.43 10.42 15.08
C VAL A 94 2.18 11.86 14.64
N GLU A 95 3.17 12.47 14.01
CA GLU A 95 3.08 13.80 13.41
C GLU A 95 3.64 13.77 11.99
N PHE A 96 3.47 14.85 11.23
CA PHE A 96 3.96 14.93 9.86
C PHE A 96 5.46 14.59 9.68
N PRO A 97 6.38 14.96 10.61
CA PRO A 97 7.79 14.57 10.51
C PRO A 97 8.08 13.10 10.81
N ASP A 98 7.12 12.34 11.37
CA ASP A 98 7.25 10.90 11.50
C ASP A 98 7.17 10.27 10.10
N ASP A 99 8.33 9.96 9.55
CA ASP A 99 8.47 9.21 8.31
C ASP A 99 9.41 8.02 8.48
N MET A 100 9.37 7.12 7.52
CA MET A 100 10.34 6.05 7.38
C MET A 100 10.96 6.13 5.99
N ARG A 101 12.28 6.28 5.93
CA ARG A 101 13.04 6.28 4.68
C ARG A 101 13.70 4.94 4.46
N LEU A 102 13.47 4.36 3.28
CA LEU A 102 14.06 3.13 2.80
C LEU A 102 15.07 3.44 1.69
N ILE A 103 16.21 2.79 1.75
CA ILE A 103 17.30 2.98 0.80
C ILE A 103 17.93 1.62 0.48
N LEU A 104 18.21 1.37 -0.79
CA LEU A 104 19.09 0.29 -1.21
C LEU A 104 20.35 0.87 -1.85
N ASP A 105 21.51 0.59 -1.24
CA ASP A 105 22.82 0.98 -1.75
C ASP A 105 23.65 -0.26 -2.13
N ASP A 106 24.53 -0.12 -3.12
CA ASP A 106 25.54 -1.13 -3.44
C ASP A 106 26.71 -1.12 -2.42
N SER A 107 27.68 -2.03 -2.58
CA SER A 107 28.85 -2.13 -1.71
C SER A 107 29.78 -0.91 -1.76
N ALA A 108 29.70 -0.09 -2.81
CA ALA A 108 30.44 1.16 -2.96
C ALA A 108 29.67 2.38 -2.42
N GLY A 109 28.44 2.18 -1.92
CA GLY A 109 27.57 3.23 -1.40
C GLY A 109 26.79 3.98 -2.48
N ASN A 110 26.75 3.47 -3.73
CA ASN A 110 25.92 4.07 -4.76
C ASN A 110 24.46 3.69 -4.55
N ARG A 111 23.58 4.69 -4.60
CA ARG A 111 22.14 4.54 -4.48
C ARG A 111 21.56 3.75 -5.66
N CYS A 112 21.00 2.59 -5.38
CA CYS A 112 20.20 1.82 -6.33
C CYS A 112 18.77 2.34 -6.40
N ASP A 113 18.12 2.46 -5.24
CA ASP A 113 16.72 2.88 -5.11
C ASP A 113 16.42 3.48 -3.74
N SER A 114 15.35 4.25 -3.62
CA SER A 114 14.87 4.79 -2.35
C SER A 114 13.36 5.02 -2.34
N ALA A 115 12.76 4.85 -1.17
CA ALA A 115 11.36 5.16 -0.94
C ALA A 115 11.18 5.93 0.37
N ASP A 116 10.29 6.91 0.36
CA ASP A 116 9.82 7.57 1.58
C ASP A 116 8.42 7.03 1.92
N VAL A 117 8.25 6.62 3.17
CA VAL A 117 7.00 6.11 3.73
C VAL A 117 6.51 7.10 4.77
N ARG A 118 5.26 7.57 4.67
CA ARG A 118 4.76 8.69 5.49
C ARG A 118 3.41 8.38 6.12
N PHE A 119 3.18 8.89 7.32
CA PHE A 119 1.83 8.94 7.90
C PHE A 119 0.96 10.02 7.24
N GLY A 120 1.59 11.05 6.65
CA GLY A 120 0.89 12.16 6.02
C GLY A 120 0.39 13.14 7.09
N THR A 121 -0.89 13.46 7.05
CA THR A 121 -1.53 14.35 8.04
C THR A 121 -2.20 13.59 9.18
N ASP A 122 -1.96 12.28 9.28
CA ASP A 122 -2.54 11.45 10.33
C ASP A 122 -1.90 11.83 11.68
N SER A 123 -2.73 11.84 12.74
CA SER A 123 -2.33 12.08 14.13
C SER A 123 -2.08 10.79 14.90
N THR A 124 -2.54 9.67 14.35
CA THR A 124 -2.45 8.34 14.98
C THR A 124 -1.83 7.30 14.06
N GLY A 125 -1.05 6.39 14.65
CA GLY A 125 -0.27 5.40 13.95
C GLY A 125 -1.13 4.30 13.33
N ARG A 126 -0.78 3.92 12.11
CA ARG A 126 -1.30 2.78 11.34
C ARG A 126 -0.14 2.00 10.72
N PRO A 127 -0.35 0.78 10.19
CA PRO A 127 0.66 0.15 9.35
C PRO A 127 1.01 1.05 8.15
N VAL A 128 2.29 1.38 7.98
CA VAL A 128 2.80 2.12 6.82
C VAL A 128 4.02 1.41 6.27
N GLY A 129 4.13 1.31 4.94
CA GLY A 129 5.26 0.62 4.32
C GLY A 129 5.32 0.80 2.82
N SER A 130 6.45 0.39 2.25
CA SER A 130 6.67 0.24 0.81
C SER A 130 7.88 -0.68 0.61
N TYR A 131 8.46 -0.71 -0.60
CA TYR A 131 9.72 -1.38 -0.86
C TYR A 131 10.78 -0.44 -1.43
N VAL A 132 12.03 -0.90 -1.38
CA VAL A 132 13.08 -0.53 -2.33
C VAL A 132 13.44 -1.73 -3.18
N GLN A 133 14.00 -1.49 -4.36
CA GLN A 133 14.26 -2.56 -5.32
C GLN A 133 15.60 -2.45 -6.02
N ARG A 134 16.01 -3.58 -6.58
CA ARG A 134 16.98 -3.64 -7.67
C ARG A 134 16.39 -4.46 -8.80
N THR A 135 16.05 -3.79 -9.89
CA THR A 135 15.53 -4.42 -11.11
C THR A 135 16.69 -4.81 -12.02
N ILE A 136 16.69 -6.06 -12.51
CA ILE A 136 17.66 -6.50 -13.53
C ILE A 136 17.14 -6.08 -14.91
N GLU A 137 17.91 -5.23 -15.60
CA GLU A 137 17.53 -4.68 -16.90
C GLU A 137 18.76 -4.25 -17.72
N PRO A 138 18.66 -4.26 -19.07
CA PRO A 138 19.75 -3.80 -19.92
C PRO A 138 20.14 -2.34 -19.61
N ASN A 139 21.43 -2.12 -19.33
CA ASN A 139 22.01 -0.81 -19.00
C ASN A 139 21.43 -0.16 -17.72
N GLY A 140 20.77 -0.93 -16.85
CA GLY A 140 20.33 -0.45 -15.55
C GLY A 140 21.52 -0.13 -14.64
N ARG A 141 21.26 0.61 -13.57
CA ARG A 141 22.24 0.77 -12.47
C ARG A 141 22.15 -0.42 -11.53
N CYS A 142 23.19 -0.66 -10.73
CA CYS A 142 23.20 -1.75 -9.75
C CYS A 142 22.84 -3.11 -10.37
N GLN A 143 23.59 -3.54 -11.40
CA GLN A 143 23.32 -4.81 -12.11
C GLN A 143 24.23 -5.95 -11.64
N GLU A 144 25.26 -5.63 -10.86
CA GLU A 144 26.28 -6.58 -10.45
C GLU A 144 25.78 -7.49 -9.32
N ALA A 145 26.21 -8.75 -9.34
CA ALA A 145 26.03 -9.63 -8.20
C ALA A 145 26.96 -9.18 -7.07
N GLY A 146 26.50 -9.28 -5.83
CA GLY A 146 27.31 -8.92 -4.67
C GLY A 146 26.49 -8.55 -3.45
N GLN A 147 27.18 -7.91 -2.50
CA GLN A 147 26.57 -7.41 -1.28
C GLN A 147 26.01 -6.00 -1.52
N TYR A 148 24.79 -5.79 -1.03
CA TYR A 148 24.07 -4.54 -0.99
C TYR A 148 23.62 -4.28 0.45
N ASN A 149 23.26 -3.03 0.75
CA ASN A 149 22.74 -2.65 2.06
C ASN A 149 21.34 -2.06 1.92
N LEU A 150 20.39 -2.64 2.65
CA LEU A 150 19.11 -2.00 2.95
C LEU A 150 19.31 -1.09 4.16
N LEU A 151 19.02 0.20 4.01
CA LEU A 151 18.95 1.13 5.12
C LEU A 151 17.48 1.45 5.40
N VAL A 152 17.13 1.42 6.68
CA VAL A 152 15.81 1.80 7.19
C VAL A 152 16.03 2.90 8.22
N SER A 153 15.49 4.09 7.96
CA SER A 153 15.59 5.23 8.88
C SER A 153 14.20 5.65 9.33
N ARG A 154 14.06 6.06 10.59
CA ARG A 154 12.87 6.73 11.11
C ARG A 154 13.19 8.21 11.33
N GLY A 155 12.37 9.11 10.77
CA GLY A 155 12.51 10.55 10.94
C GLY A 155 12.24 11.01 12.38
N ASP A 156 12.87 12.11 12.79
CA ASP A 156 12.73 12.70 14.12
C ASP A 156 11.47 13.56 14.27
N SER A 157 10.68 13.26 15.29
CA SER A 157 9.53 14.06 15.69
C SER A 157 9.42 14.14 17.21
N ALA A 158 9.90 15.24 17.81
CA ALA A 158 9.85 15.43 19.26
C ALA A 158 8.42 15.46 19.84
N GLY A 159 7.42 15.76 19.00
CA GLY A 159 6.01 15.78 19.38
C GLY A 159 5.34 14.40 19.37
N SER A 160 5.94 13.39 18.75
CA SER A 160 5.36 12.06 18.58
C SER A 160 5.67 11.09 19.71
N ASP A 161 5.08 9.90 19.65
CA ASP A 161 5.44 8.81 20.55
C ASP A 161 6.88 8.34 20.27
N GLN A 162 7.73 8.46 21.28
CA GLN A 162 9.14 8.13 21.22
C GLN A 162 9.43 6.62 21.31
N ARG A 163 8.41 5.78 21.57
CA ARG A 163 8.58 4.33 21.59
C ARG A 163 9.02 3.79 20.24
N ALA A 164 9.79 2.71 20.27
CA ALA A 164 10.22 2.03 19.06
C ALA A 164 9.03 1.50 18.26
N TRP A 165 9.06 1.71 16.94
CA TRP A 165 8.09 1.08 16.05
C TRP A 165 8.53 -0.35 15.72
N PRO A 166 7.65 -1.35 15.87
CA PRO A 166 7.90 -2.67 15.32
C PRO A 166 8.03 -2.60 13.79
N LEU A 167 8.99 -3.35 13.24
CA LEU A 167 9.23 -3.48 11.81
C LEU A 167 8.94 -4.90 11.34
N GLU A 168 8.34 -5.03 10.16
CA GLU A 168 8.38 -6.27 9.37
C GLU A 168 9.13 -6.01 8.06
N ILE A 169 10.14 -6.83 7.78
CA ILE A 169 11.02 -6.71 6.61
C ILE A 169 10.88 -8.00 5.79
N ARG A 170 10.65 -7.89 4.48
CA ARG A 170 10.54 -9.07 3.60
C ARG A 170 11.35 -8.89 2.34
N TYR A 171 12.16 -9.90 2.00
CA TYR A 171 12.95 -9.94 0.78
C TYR A 171 12.31 -10.91 -0.23
N MET A 172 11.81 -10.38 -1.35
CA MET A 172 11.25 -11.15 -2.45
C MET A 172 12.14 -11.10 -3.71
N PRO A 173 12.72 -12.23 -4.16
CA PRO A 173 13.40 -12.33 -5.44
C PRO A 173 12.41 -12.64 -6.58
N GLU A 174 12.33 -11.79 -7.59
CA GLU A 174 11.62 -12.07 -8.85
C GLU A 174 12.58 -12.80 -9.80
N PRO A 175 12.23 -14.00 -10.32
CA PRO A 175 13.05 -14.69 -11.29
C PRO A 175 13.33 -13.82 -12.53
N GLY A 176 14.51 -13.99 -13.13
CA GLY A 176 14.82 -13.40 -14.43
C GLY A 176 13.96 -13.99 -15.55
N LEU A 177 14.10 -13.48 -16.77
CA LEU A 177 13.46 -14.09 -17.94
C LEU A 177 14.36 -15.14 -18.57
N LYS A 178 13.74 -16.15 -19.20
CA LYS A 178 14.46 -17.07 -20.08
C LYS A 178 15.07 -16.27 -21.23
N THR A 179 16.26 -16.68 -21.67
CA THR A 179 16.93 -16.06 -22.82
C THR A 179 16.00 -16.04 -24.03
N GLY A 180 15.79 -14.85 -24.60
CA GLY A 180 14.92 -14.65 -25.76
C GLY A 180 13.41 -14.71 -25.48
N ALA A 181 13.00 -14.82 -24.21
CA ALA A 181 11.57 -14.78 -23.87
C ALA A 181 10.99 -13.40 -24.18
N ALA A 182 9.79 -13.41 -24.77
CA ALA A 182 9.00 -12.20 -24.88
C ALA A 182 8.63 -11.72 -23.47
N GLN A 183 8.74 -10.40 -23.28
CA GLN A 183 8.30 -9.71 -22.08
C GLN A 183 6.77 -9.71 -21.89
N GLY A 184 6.03 -10.22 -22.88
CA GLY A 184 4.58 -10.06 -22.99
C GLY A 184 4.22 -8.79 -23.75
N PRO A 185 2.94 -8.62 -24.13
CA PRO A 185 2.51 -7.44 -24.88
C PRO A 185 2.54 -6.20 -23.97
N VAL A 186 2.87 -5.05 -24.58
CA VAL A 186 2.63 -3.75 -23.95
C VAL A 186 1.12 -3.55 -23.89
N VAL A 187 0.62 -3.23 -22.69
CA VAL A 187 -0.81 -3.05 -22.46
C VAL A 187 -1.11 -1.56 -22.43
N VAL A 188 -2.03 -1.12 -23.29
CA VAL A 188 -2.47 0.28 -23.33
C VAL A 188 -3.41 0.53 -22.16
N ASN A 189 -3.12 1.59 -21.41
CA ASN A 189 -3.98 2.04 -20.32
C ASN A 189 -5.05 3.00 -20.85
N ASP A 190 -6.29 2.73 -20.49
CA ASP A 190 -7.45 3.57 -20.74
C ASP A 190 -7.77 4.42 -19.51
N SER A 191 -8.02 5.71 -19.69
CA SER A 191 -8.27 6.65 -18.57
C SER A 191 -9.69 6.56 -17.99
N ALA A 192 -10.59 5.76 -18.59
CA ALA A 192 -11.97 5.65 -18.14
C ALA A 192 -12.04 4.85 -16.83
N SER A 193 -12.60 5.46 -15.78
CA SER A 193 -13.02 4.76 -14.57
C SER A 193 -14.44 4.21 -14.78
N PRO A 194 -14.68 2.91 -14.51
CA PRO A 194 -16.00 2.33 -14.64
C PRO A 194 -16.94 2.84 -13.55
N ALA A 195 -18.24 2.67 -13.76
CA ALA A 195 -19.22 2.82 -12.69
C ALA A 195 -18.97 1.73 -11.62
N PRO A 196 -19.16 2.02 -10.33
CA PRO A 196 -18.97 1.02 -9.28
C PRO A 196 -19.86 -0.20 -9.51
N VAL A 197 -19.31 -1.39 -9.24
CA VAL A 197 -20.06 -2.64 -9.33
C VAL A 197 -21.23 -2.61 -8.36
N THR A 198 -22.41 -2.99 -8.87
CA THR A 198 -23.63 -3.17 -8.07
C THR A 198 -23.95 -4.64 -7.92
N GLY A 199 -24.48 -5.06 -6.77
CA GLY A 199 -24.88 -6.43 -6.52
C GLY A 199 -25.27 -6.65 -5.07
N THR A 200 -25.70 -7.87 -4.76
CA THR A 200 -25.97 -8.28 -3.38
C THR A 200 -24.65 -8.36 -2.61
N PRO A 201 -24.51 -7.62 -1.50
CA PRO A 201 -23.29 -7.66 -0.70
C PRO A 201 -23.03 -9.04 -0.08
N GLN A 202 -21.77 -9.47 -0.10
CA GLN A 202 -21.27 -10.69 0.52
C GLN A 202 -20.41 -10.35 1.74
N LYS A 203 -20.51 -11.12 2.83
CA LYS A 203 -19.65 -10.87 3.99
C LYS A 203 -18.19 -11.24 3.69
N ALA A 204 -17.27 -10.33 3.99
CA ALA A 204 -15.84 -10.62 4.02
C ALA A 204 -15.21 -9.92 5.21
N GLN A 205 -14.64 -10.68 6.14
CA GLN A 205 -13.93 -10.11 7.28
C GLN A 205 -12.46 -10.00 6.94
N GLY A 206 -11.94 -8.78 6.78
CA GLY A 206 -10.55 -8.54 6.44
C GLY A 206 -9.57 -9.07 7.51
N GLY A 207 -8.41 -9.53 7.05
CA GLY A 207 -7.30 -9.90 7.94
C GLY A 207 -6.67 -8.69 8.61
N VAL A 208 -5.71 -8.91 9.50
CA VAL A 208 -4.97 -7.82 10.17
C VAL A 208 -3.62 -7.54 9.52
N SER A 209 -3.25 -8.30 8.49
CA SER A 209 -1.97 -8.19 7.78
C SER A 209 -2.10 -8.72 6.34
N PRO A 210 -1.17 -8.40 5.42
CA PRO A 210 -1.14 -8.99 4.08
C PRO A 210 -1.15 -10.52 4.07
N ASP A 211 -0.48 -11.17 5.03
CA ASP A 211 -0.41 -12.64 5.08
C ASP A 211 -1.74 -13.28 5.54
N THR A 212 -2.54 -12.56 6.33
CA THR A 212 -3.88 -12.98 6.77
C THR A 212 -5.00 -12.40 5.91
N ALA A 213 -4.66 -11.66 4.85
CA ALA A 213 -5.62 -10.95 4.03
C ALA A 213 -6.64 -11.89 3.38
N VAL A 214 -7.91 -11.48 3.42
CA VAL A 214 -9.02 -12.26 2.88
C VAL A 214 -9.19 -11.98 1.39
N GLY A 215 -9.34 -13.07 0.62
CA GLY A 215 -9.55 -12.99 -0.82
C GLY A 215 -10.91 -12.43 -1.17
N VAL A 216 -10.95 -11.37 -1.97
CA VAL A 216 -12.18 -10.80 -2.54
C VAL A 216 -12.05 -10.73 -4.06
N SER A 217 -13.13 -11.02 -4.77
CA SER A 217 -13.22 -10.98 -6.23
C SER A 217 -14.12 -9.84 -6.70
N THR A 218 -14.29 -9.69 -8.01
CA THR A 218 -15.31 -8.78 -8.56
C THR A 218 -16.66 -9.02 -7.90
N GLY A 219 -17.26 -7.96 -7.35
CA GLY A 219 -18.47 -8.05 -6.55
C GLY A 219 -18.56 -6.97 -5.47
N VAL A 220 -19.55 -7.10 -4.59
CA VAL A 220 -19.77 -6.19 -3.47
C VAL A 220 -19.57 -6.96 -2.17
N TRP A 221 -18.74 -6.44 -1.29
CA TRP A 221 -18.37 -7.08 -0.03
C TRP A 221 -18.67 -6.18 1.16
N GLU A 222 -19.06 -6.75 2.29
CA GLU A 222 -19.37 -6.02 3.51
C GLU A 222 -18.51 -6.49 4.69
N ASP A 223 -18.06 -5.53 5.48
CA ASP A 223 -17.32 -5.70 6.73
C ASP A 223 -17.66 -4.55 7.71
N ALA A 224 -17.03 -4.55 8.88
CA ALA A 224 -17.02 -3.41 9.79
C ALA A 224 -15.62 -3.20 10.37
N VAL A 225 -15.18 -1.93 10.38
CA VAL A 225 -13.82 -1.55 10.80
C VAL A 225 -13.93 -0.67 12.04
N ARG A 226 -13.21 -1.05 13.11
CA ARG A 226 -13.15 -0.22 14.33
C ARG A 226 -12.20 0.98 14.14
N PRO A 227 -12.43 2.11 14.81
CA PRO A 227 -11.40 3.13 14.96
C PRO A 227 -10.06 2.52 15.42
N GLY A 228 -8.97 2.90 14.77
CA GLY A 228 -7.63 2.37 14.98
C GLY A 228 -7.34 1.03 14.30
N GLU A 229 -8.34 0.40 13.68
CA GLU A 229 -8.18 -0.88 13.00
C GLU A 229 -7.84 -0.69 11.52
N THR A 230 -6.95 -1.53 11.02
CA THR A 230 -6.68 -1.70 9.58
C THR A 230 -7.02 -3.13 9.18
N ARG A 231 -7.93 -3.27 8.21
CA ARG A 231 -8.35 -4.54 7.61
C ARG A 231 -7.68 -4.75 6.26
N PHE A 232 -7.15 -5.95 6.03
CA PHE A 232 -6.48 -6.33 4.79
C PHE A 232 -7.32 -7.30 3.97
N TYR A 233 -7.52 -6.96 2.71
CA TYR A 233 -8.12 -7.81 1.67
C TYR A 233 -7.11 -8.04 0.55
N LYS A 234 -7.30 -9.09 -0.24
CA LYS A 234 -6.46 -9.37 -1.42
C LYS A 234 -7.30 -9.70 -2.64
N VAL A 235 -6.90 -9.13 -3.78
CA VAL A 235 -7.56 -9.32 -5.08
C VAL A 235 -6.56 -9.97 -6.04
N PRO A 236 -6.92 -11.05 -6.75
CA PRO A 236 -6.05 -11.63 -7.75
C PRO A 236 -6.11 -10.81 -9.04
N VAL A 237 -4.97 -10.28 -9.48
CA VAL A 237 -4.88 -9.48 -10.71
C VAL A 237 -3.82 -10.10 -11.62
N ASN A 238 -4.22 -10.53 -12.82
CA ASN A 238 -3.31 -11.09 -13.80
C ASN A 238 -2.77 -10.02 -14.75
N TRP A 239 -1.78 -10.39 -15.56
CA TRP A 239 -1.32 -9.61 -16.69
C TRP A 239 -2.48 -9.13 -17.57
N GLY A 240 -2.45 -7.87 -17.98
CA GLY A 240 -3.49 -7.18 -18.77
C GLY A 240 -4.72 -6.73 -17.98
N GLN A 241 -4.83 -7.15 -16.72
CA GLN A 241 -5.93 -6.77 -15.85
C GLN A 241 -5.54 -5.57 -14.98
N ARG A 242 -6.56 -4.89 -14.48
CA ARG A 242 -6.46 -3.84 -13.46
C ARG A 242 -7.58 -4.01 -12.46
N VAL A 243 -7.45 -3.36 -11.32
CA VAL A 243 -8.46 -3.34 -10.27
C VAL A 243 -8.95 -1.92 -10.03
N PHE A 244 -10.27 -1.79 -9.92
CA PHE A 244 -10.96 -0.64 -9.35
C PHE A 244 -11.61 -1.07 -8.03
N LEU A 245 -11.52 -0.22 -7.03
CA LEU A 245 -12.14 -0.45 -5.73
C LEU A 245 -12.82 0.82 -5.25
N VAL A 246 -14.06 0.69 -4.81
CA VAL A 246 -14.78 1.74 -4.07
C VAL A 246 -15.10 1.21 -2.68
N ALA A 247 -14.60 1.89 -1.66
CA ALA A 247 -14.95 1.64 -0.27
C ALA A 247 -15.93 2.70 0.20
N ASP A 248 -17.17 2.30 0.44
CA ASP A 248 -18.19 3.13 1.06
C ASP A 248 -18.20 2.85 2.57
N PHE A 249 -17.86 3.86 3.36
CA PHE A 249 -17.96 3.87 4.82
C PHE A 249 -19.33 4.45 5.19
N ALA A 250 -20.14 3.66 5.88
CA ALA A 250 -21.51 4.04 6.22
C ALA A 250 -21.54 5.14 7.30
N ASN A 251 -22.70 5.79 7.42
CA ASN A 251 -22.96 6.66 8.57
C ASN A 251 -23.08 5.84 9.86
N THR A 252 -22.65 6.42 10.98
CA THR A 252 -22.72 5.84 12.32
C THR A 252 -23.30 6.88 13.28
N GLU A 253 -24.05 6.45 14.29
CA GLU A 253 -24.53 7.35 15.34
C GLU A 253 -23.36 8.00 16.09
N THR A 254 -23.45 9.31 16.29
CA THR A 254 -22.41 10.10 16.97
C THR A 254 -22.83 10.45 18.39
N THR A 255 -21.87 10.43 19.31
CA THR A 255 -22.05 10.80 20.72
C THR A 255 -21.86 12.30 20.97
N LYS A 256 -21.13 12.97 20.07
CA LYS A 256 -20.90 14.42 20.04
C LYS A 256 -20.40 14.84 18.65
N PHE A 257 -20.31 16.14 18.42
CA PHE A 257 -19.66 16.66 17.21
C PHE A 257 -18.17 16.26 17.18
N GLY A 258 -17.70 15.78 16.04
CA GLY A 258 -16.31 15.45 15.79
C GLY A 258 -16.02 15.29 14.30
N VAL A 259 -14.78 15.58 13.90
CA VAL A 259 -14.34 15.53 12.50
C VAL A 259 -12.90 15.05 12.48
N VAL A 260 -12.61 14.05 11.65
CA VAL A 260 -11.23 13.62 11.36
C VAL A 260 -10.99 13.76 9.87
N GLY A 261 -10.02 14.59 9.49
CA GLY A 261 -9.76 14.97 8.09
C GLY A 261 -9.44 13.78 7.17
N GLN A 262 -8.72 12.79 7.68
CA GLN A 262 -8.43 11.51 7.02
C GLN A 262 -9.03 10.33 7.81
N GLY A 263 -10.25 10.53 8.33
CA GLY A 263 -10.87 9.57 9.24
C GLY A 263 -11.08 8.17 8.67
N VAL A 264 -11.15 8.04 7.34
CA VAL A 264 -11.21 6.76 6.64
C VAL A 264 -10.22 6.72 5.48
N ARG A 265 -9.61 5.55 5.23
CA ARG A 265 -8.52 5.40 4.26
C ARG A 265 -8.56 4.04 3.56
N VAL A 266 -8.13 4.02 2.30
CA VAL A 266 -7.77 2.80 1.59
C VAL A 266 -6.40 2.96 0.93
N GLU A 267 -5.53 1.98 1.12
CA GLU A 267 -4.21 1.90 0.48
C GLU A 267 -4.09 0.59 -0.31
N ALA A 268 -3.63 0.67 -1.55
CA ALA A 268 -3.39 -0.47 -2.42
C ALA A 268 -1.90 -0.78 -2.49
N TYR A 269 -1.54 -2.05 -2.28
CA TYR A 269 -0.17 -2.56 -2.35
C TYR A 269 -0.06 -3.67 -3.40
N ASN A 270 1.04 -3.67 -4.16
CA ASN A 270 1.31 -4.71 -5.16
C ASN A 270 1.80 -6.03 -4.52
N PRO A 271 2.01 -7.11 -5.30
CA PRO A 271 2.48 -8.39 -4.77
C PRO A 271 3.79 -8.34 -3.95
N ALA A 272 4.70 -7.41 -4.28
CA ALA A 272 5.92 -7.16 -3.52
C ALA A 272 5.72 -6.19 -2.33
N ARG A 273 4.47 -5.86 -2.00
CA ARG A 273 4.03 -4.95 -0.94
C ARG A 273 4.54 -3.50 -1.08
N GLY A 274 4.76 -3.04 -2.31
CA GLY A 274 4.99 -1.62 -2.62
C GLY A 274 3.68 -0.86 -2.75
N LEU A 275 3.63 0.37 -2.24
CA LEU A 275 2.43 1.22 -2.31
C LEU A 275 2.16 1.61 -3.78
N VAL A 276 0.97 1.27 -4.26
CA VAL A 276 0.49 1.56 -5.62
C VAL A 276 -0.29 2.87 -5.63
N GLU A 277 -1.26 2.97 -4.72
CA GLU A 277 -2.21 4.08 -4.66
C GLU A 277 -2.75 4.19 -3.24
N SER A 278 -3.15 5.40 -2.85
CA SER A 278 -3.79 5.65 -1.56
C SER A 278 -4.87 6.71 -1.72
N GLY A 279 -5.97 6.54 -1.00
CA GLY A 279 -7.04 7.52 -0.93
C GLY A 279 -7.62 7.57 0.47
N SER A 280 -8.20 8.70 0.84
CA SER A 280 -8.79 8.91 2.15
C SER A 280 -9.87 9.98 2.08
N ALA A 281 -10.74 10.00 3.08
CA ALA A 281 -11.83 10.95 3.18
C ALA A 281 -12.00 11.43 4.62
N THR A 282 -12.53 12.64 4.75
CA THR A 282 -12.97 13.16 6.04
C THR A 282 -14.15 12.35 6.56
N TYR A 283 -14.12 12.01 7.84
CA TYR A 283 -15.21 11.31 8.49
C TYR A 283 -15.68 12.09 9.71
N MET A 284 -17.00 12.28 9.80
CA MET A 284 -17.67 13.02 10.87
C MET A 284 -18.91 12.28 11.42
N GLY A 285 -19.02 10.99 11.12
CA GLY A 285 -20.18 10.15 11.41
C GLY A 285 -21.15 10.01 10.24
N ASP A 286 -21.05 10.88 9.22
CA ASP A 286 -21.78 10.74 7.96
C ASP A 286 -21.07 9.78 6.98
N ALA A 287 -21.80 9.33 5.97
CA ALA A 287 -21.25 8.43 4.95
C ALA A 287 -20.10 9.09 4.18
N ALA A 288 -19.04 8.31 3.92
CA ALA A 288 -17.87 8.74 3.16
C ALA A 288 -17.45 7.64 2.17
N SER A 289 -16.86 8.01 1.04
CA SER A 289 -16.40 7.03 0.04
C SER A 289 -14.97 7.32 -0.38
N VAL A 290 -14.17 6.25 -0.51
CA VAL A 290 -12.82 6.29 -1.09
C VAL A 290 -12.81 5.45 -2.35
N ARG A 291 -12.22 5.97 -3.43
CA ARG A 291 -12.12 5.29 -4.73
C ARG A 291 -10.66 5.15 -5.13
N LEU A 292 -10.28 3.96 -5.58
CA LEU A 292 -8.96 3.64 -6.11
C LEU A 292 -9.10 3.00 -7.49
N GLY A 293 -8.14 3.27 -8.37
CA GLY A 293 -8.12 2.78 -9.74
C GLY A 293 -6.70 2.57 -10.21
N THR A 294 -6.34 1.32 -10.46
CA THR A 294 -5.00 0.97 -10.92
C THR A 294 -4.89 0.98 -12.45
N VAL A 295 -3.66 1.11 -12.95
CA VAL A 295 -3.38 0.83 -14.37
C VAL A 295 -3.29 -0.67 -14.62
N ARG A 296 -3.30 -1.09 -15.89
CA ARG A 296 -3.21 -2.51 -16.25
C ARG A 296 -1.83 -3.06 -15.91
N VAL A 297 -1.83 -4.25 -15.34
CA VAL A 297 -0.62 -5.01 -15.04
C VAL A 297 0.11 -5.36 -16.34
N SER A 298 1.35 -4.91 -16.48
CA SER A 298 2.22 -5.27 -17.60
C SER A 298 3.65 -5.39 -17.14
N TYR A 299 4.38 -6.34 -17.70
CA TYR A 299 5.82 -6.48 -17.46
C TYR A 299 6.54 -5.18 -17.88
N ALA A 300 6.14 -4.58 -19.00
CA ALA A 300 6.74 -3.35 -19.51
C ALA A 300 6.60 -2.15 -18.55
N ASN A 301 5.68 -2.18 -17.58
CA ASN A 301 5.49 -1.08 -16.65
C ASN A 301 6.73 -0.80 -15.80
N ARG A 302 7.63 -1.77 -15.59
CA ARG A 302 8.82 -1.59 -14.73
C ARG A 302 9.77 -0.48 -15.16
N THR A 303 9.77 -0.13 -16.45
CA THR A 303 10.62 0.92 -17.02
C THR A 303 9.86 2.23 -17.20
N SER A 304 8.66 2.35 -16.62
CA SER A 304 7.87 3.58 -16.70
C SER A 304 8.44 4.62 -15.74
N ASP A 305 8.56 5.86 -16.22
CA ASP A 305 8.90 7.01 -15.38
C ASP A 305 7.72 7.45 -14.48
N ASP A 306 6.50 6.98 -14.76
CA ASP A 306 5.34 7.18 -13.89
C ASP A 306 5.37 6.13 -12.78
N ALA A 307 5.60 6.59 -11.54
CA ALA A 307 5.71 5.70 -10.38
C ALA A 307 4.46 4.84 -10.16
N ALA A 308 3.25 5.37 -10.38
CA ALA A 308 2.01 4.62 -10.21
C ALA A 308 1.87 3.53 -11.27
N VAL A 309 2.29 3.83 -12.52
CA VAL A 309 2.37 2.81 -13.58
C VAL A 309 3.41 1.76 -13.22
N ALA A 310 4.60 2.20 -12.81
CA ALA A 310 5.70 1.31 -12.48
C ALA A 310 5.33 0.33 -11.37
N MET A 311 4.52 0.72 -10.38
CA MET A 311 4.09 -0.18 -9.31
C MET A 311 3.18 -1.33 -9.77
N MET A 312 2.54 -1.21 -10.93
CA MET A 312 1.66 -2.24 -11.53
C MET A 312 2.42 -3.20 -12.47
N ARG A 313 3.59 -3.69 -12.04
CA ARG A 313 4.48 -4.52 -12.88
C ARG A 313 4.38 -6.03 -12.66
N PHE A 314 3.51 -6.47 -11.75
CA PHE A 314 3.41 -7.88 -11.36
C PHE A 314 1.98 -8.40 -11.52
N ALA A 315 1.85 -9.60 -12.09
CA ALA A 315 0.67 -10.40 -11.80
C ALA A 315 0.78 -10.98 -10.38
N GLY A 316 -0.35 -11.12 -9.69
CA GLY A 316 -0.39 -11.71 -8.36
C GLY A 316 -1.49 -11.14 -7.47
N TRP A 317 -1.30 -11.28 -6.17
CA TRP A 317 -2.19 -10.74 -5.16
C TRP A 317 -1.89 -9.26 -4.90
N TYR A 318 -2.86 -8.40 -5.18
CA TYR A 318 -2.84 -7.00 -4.75
C TYR A 318 -3.58 -6.88 -3.43
N TYR A 319 -3.01 -6.15 -2.47
CA TYR A 319 -3.51 -6.04 -1.11
C TYR A 319 -4.15 -4.68 -0.90
N PHE A 320 -5.29 -4.64 -0.21
CA PHE A 320 -6.01 -3.42 0.10
C PHE A 320 -6.14 -3.29 1.61
N ALA A 321 -5.49 -2.27 2.17
CA ALA A 321 -5.57 -1.90 3.58
C ALA A 321 -6.67 -0.86 3.77
N VAL A 322 -7.75 -1.23 4.44
CA VAL A 322 -8.91 -0.37 4.75
C VAL A 322 -8.81 0.03 6.21
N SER A 323 -8.67 1.33 6.49
CA SER A 323 -8.41 1.83 7.84
C SER A 323 -9.46 2.86 8.27
N VAL A 324 -9.76 2.87 9.57
CA VAL A 324 -10.47 3.94 10.26
C VAL A 324 -9.52 4.55 11.28
N ASP A 325 -9.32 5.86 11.24
CA ASP A 325 -8.40 6.55 12.16
C ASP A 325 -8.86 6.40 13.62
N GLN A 326 -7.92 6.28 14.56
CA GLN A 326 -8.23 6.11 15.98
C GLN A 326 -9.01 7.30 16.56
N ASP A 327 -8.79 8.52 16.06
CA ASP A 327 -9.46 9.74 16.55
C ASP A 327 -10.97 9.72 16.30
N VAL A 328 -11.45 8.86 15.39
CA VAL A 328 -12.88 8.63 15.14
C VAL A 328 -13.57 8.04 16.39
N ALA A 329 -12.84 7.28 17.22
CA ALA A 329 -13.35 6.80 18.52
C ALA A 329 -13.73 7.95 19.47
N GLY A 330 -13.24 9.16 19.20
CA GLY A 330 -13.56 10.35 19.97
C GLY A 330 -15.03 10.74 19.89
N PHE A 331 -15.79 10.33 18.86
CA PHE A 331 -17.18 10.76 18.69
C PHE A 331 -18.16 9.68 18.19
N ILE A 332 -17.71 8.47 17.85
CA ILE A 332 -18.62 7.33 17.60
C ILE A 332 -18.42 6.22 18.62
N THR A 333 -19.39 5.31 18.73
CA THR A 333 -19.22 4.04 19.44
C THR A 333 -19.25 2.87 18.48
N GLY A 334 -18.35 1.91 18.67
CA GLY A 334 -18.35 0.67 17.88
C GLY A 334 -17.56 0.78 16.58
N SER A 335 -18.03 0.06 15.55
CA SER A 335 -17.34 -0.07 14.26
C SER A 335 -18.07 0.73 13.18
N VAL A 336 -17.32 1.23 12.20
CA VAL A 336 -17.85 1.83 10.98
C VAL A 336 -18.15 0.68 9.99
N PRO A 337 -19.41 0.47 9.58
CA PRO A 337 -19.73 -0.48 8.52
C PRO A 337 -19.10 -0.04 7.20
N VAL A 338 -18.50 -0.98 6.46
CA VAL A 338 -17.83 -0.72 5.19
C VAL A 338 -18.35 -1.65 4.12
N ARG A 339 -18.59 -1.10 2.93
CA ARG A 339 -18.89 -1.84 1.72
C ARG A 339 -17.80 -1.64 0.67
N LEU A 340 -17.23 -2.72 0.17
CA LEU A 340 -16.20 -2.73 -0.86
C LEU A 340 -16.80 -3.21 -2.19
N ALA A 341 -16.96 -2.30 -3.15
CA ALA A 341 -17.26 -2.66 -4.54
C ALA A 341 -15.93 -2.86 -5.28
N VAL A 342 -15.65 -4.10 -5.66
CA VAL A 342 -14.40 -4.50 -6.32
C VAL A 342 -14.71 -4.85 -7.77
N GLU A 343 -13.91 -4.34 -8.70
CA GLU A 343 -13.95 -4.72 -10.11
C GLU A 343 -12.55 -5.06 -10.59
N VAL A 344 -12.33 -6.32 -10.98
CA VAL A 344 -11.16 -6.71 -11.79
C VAL A 344 -11.55 -6.60 -13.25
N GLN A 345 -10.94 -5.64 -13.95
CA GLN A 345 -11.25 -5.34 -15.34
C GLN A 345 -10.12 -5.77 -16.28
N GLY A 346 -10.49 -6.28 -17.46
CA GLY A 346 -9.57 -6.72 -18.49
C GLY A 346 -9.47 -8.24 -18.59
N THR A 347 -9.12 -8.71 -19.78
CA THR A 347 -8.87 -10.13 -20.03
C THR A 347 -7.47 -10.48 -19.59
N ALA A 348 -7.33 -11.56 -18.82
CA ALA A 348 -6.02 -12.10 -18.49
C ALA A 348 -5.27 -12.50 -19.77
N ILE A 349 -4.05 -12.00 -19.92
CA ILE A 349 -3.15 -12.32 -21.03
C ILE A 349 -1.95 -13.13 -20.52
N PHE A 350 -1.17 -13.66 -21.46
CA PHE A 350 0.07 -14.35 -21.11
C PHE A 350 1.08 -13.39 -20.49
N GLY A 351 1.70 -13.86 -19.40
CA GLY A 351 2.83 -13.19 -18.77
C GLY A 351 4.14 -13.45 -19.49
N PRO A 352 5.24 -12.85 -18.98
CA PRO A 352 6.57 -13.08 -19.50
C PRO A 352 7.03 -14.53 -19.24
N GLY A 353 7.96 -15.01 -20.04
CA GLY A 353 8.59 -16.33 -19.84
C GLY A 353 9.68 -16.30 -18.78
N TYR A 354 9.31 -16.39 -17.49
CA TYR A 354 10.27 -16.44 -16.38
C TYR A 354 11.19 -17.68 -16.43
N ASP A 355 12.46 -17.50 -16.06
CA ASP A 355 13.46 -18.54 -15.81
C ASP A 355 13.40 -18.97 -14.33
N GLY A 356 12.26 -19.57 -13.97
CA GLY A 356 11.95 -19.96 -12.60
C GLY A 356 10.44 -19.97 -12.35
N ASP A 357 10.04 -20.34 -11.14
CA ASP A 357 8.64 -20.33 -10.72
C ASP A 357 8.30 -18.98 -10.06
N ALA A 358 7.83 -18.04 -10.89
CA ALA A 358 7.44 -16.71 -10.43
C ALA A 358 6.25 -16.76 -9.44
N ALA A 359 5.29 -17.68 -9.64
CA ALA A 359 4.13 -17.80 -8.75
C ALA A 359 4.57 -18.26 -7.35
N LYS A 360 5.46 -19.25 -7.26
CA LYS A 360 6.06 -19.68 -5.98
C LYS A 360 6.87 -18.57 -5.33
N ALA A 361 7.51 -17.70 -6.12
CA ALA A 361 8.21 -16.52 -5.62
C ALA A 361 7.27 -15.37 -5.19
N GLY A 362 5.95 -15.52 -5.35
CA GLY A 362 4.94 -14.51 -4.98
C GLY A 362 4.52 -13.57 -6.12
N PHE A 363 5.04 -13.78 -7.33
CA PHE A 363 4.74 -13.00 -8.54
C PHE A 363 3.78 -13.78 -9.46
N GLY A 364 2.61 -14.11 -8.91
CA GLY A 364 1.53 -14.80 -9.59
C GLY A 364 0.42 -15.20 -8.62
N VAL A 365 -0.67 -15.73 -9.14
CA VAL A 365 -1.77 -16.27 -8.31
C VAL A 365 -1.57 -17.78 -8.21
N THR A 366 -1.10 -18.26 -7.05
CA THR A 366 -0.95 -19.70 -6.79
C THR A 366 -2.33 -20.35 -6.63
N GLY A 367 -2.61 -21.38 -7.42
CA GLY A 367 -3.93 -22.04 -7.55
C GLY A 367 -4.17 -22.65 -8.93
N THR A 368 -3.37 -22.27 -9.92
CA THR A 368 -3.36 -22.85 -11.26
C THR A 368 -2.13 -23.74 -11.41
N THR A 369 -2.25 -25.01 -11.00
CA THR A 369 -1.31 -26.04 -11.47
C THR A 369 -1.61 -26.25 -12.96
N GLY A 370 -0.95 -25.45 -13.81
CA GLY A 370 -1.17 -25.45 -15.24
C GLY A 370 0.05 -24.87 -15.92
N THR A 371 0.95 -25.76 -16.32
CA THR A 371 1.98 -25.57 -17.33
C THR A 371 1.55 -24.58 -18.41
N SER A 372 2.48 -23.73 -18.84
CA SER A 372 2.44 -22.92 -20.07
C SER A 372 1.21 -23.09 -20.96
N GLY A 373 0.48 -21.99 -21.17
CA GLY A 373 -0.32 -21.84 -22.38
C GLY A 373 -1.62 -22.63 -22.43
N THR A 374 -2.55 -22.44 -21.50
CA THR A 374 -3.97 -22.71 -21.79
C THR A 374 -4.87 -21.79 -20.96
N ARG A 375 -5.90 -21.24 -21.61
CA ARG A 375 -6.88 -20.29 -21.07
C ARG A 375 -7.58 -20.88 -19.83
N GLY A 376 -7.20 -20.42 -18.64
CA GLY A 376 -7.85 -20.78 -17.38
C GLY A 376 -8.93 -19.76 -17.01
N THR A 377 -10.20 -20.12 -17.23
CA THR A 377 -11.34 -19.45 -16.59
C THR A 377 -11.32 -19.75 -15.10
N VAL A 378 -11.23 -18.72 -14.25
CA VAL A 378 -11.27 -18.87 -12.80
C VAL A 378 -12.73 -18.97 -12.36
N ALA A 379 -13.17 -20.19 -12.05
CA ALA A 379 -14.35 -20.41 -11.22
C ALA A 379 -13.87 -20.56 -9.78
N ALA A 380 -14.29 -19.66 -8.88
CA ALA A 380 -14.06 -19.77 -7.46
C ALA A 380 -14.94 -20.89 -6.89
N SER A 381 -14.32 -21.97 -6.41
CA SER A 381 -15.03 -23.05 -5.71
C SER A 381 -15.27 -22.66 -4.25
N GLY A 382 -16.53 -22.37 -3.92
CA GLY A 382 -17.03 -22.45 -2.55
C GLY A 382 -17.21 -23.92 -2.17
N GLY A 383 -16.64 -24.32 -1.03
CA GLY A 383 -16.76 -25.69 -0.52
C GLY A 383 -18.07 -25.91 0.25
N THR A 384 -18.78 -26.98 -0.09
CA THR A 384 -19.52 -27.86 0.83
C THR A 384 -19.68 -29.22 0.14
N GLY A 385 -19.41 -30.30 0.87
CA GLY A 385 -19.13 -31.62 0.30
C GLY A 385 -20.31 -32.55 0.05
N GLY A 386 -19.94 -33.76 -0.38
CA GLY A 386 -20.74 -34.98 -0.26
C GLY A 386 -21.19 -35.62 -1.57
N GLY A 387 -20.75 -36.86 -1.81
CA GLY A 387 -21.49 -37.83 -2.64
C GLY A 387 -20.79 -38.25 -3.93
N GLY A 388 -20.30 -39.49 -3.96
CA GLY A 388 -19.63 -40.09 -5.12
C GLY A 388 -20.57 -40.56 -6.24
N GLY A 389 -19.94 -41.03 -7.33
CA GLY A 389 -20.60 -41.74 -8.41
C GLY A 389 -19.79 -41.68 -9.71
N SER A 390 -19.08 -42.77 -10.02
CA SER A 390 -18.51 -43.04 -11.34
C SER A 390 -19.61 -43.12 -12.41
N ALA A 391 -19.35 -42.55 -13.60
CA ALA A 391 -19.78 -43.15 -14.86
C ALA A 391 -19.00 -42.56 -16.06
N ASP A 392 -18.68 -43.49 -16.94
CA ASP A 392 -18.04 -43.44 -18.25
C ASP A 392 -18.93 -42.79 -19.34
N GLY A 393 -18.36 -42.33 -20.47
CA GLY A 393 -19.15 -41.97 -21.65
C GLY A 393 -18.62 -40.86 -22.60
N THR A 394 -17.71 -41.24 -23.51
CA THR A 394 -17.79 -41.09 -24.99
C THR A 394 -18.30 -39.77 -25.66
N VAL A 395 -17.36 -39.12 -26.38
CA VAL A 395 -17.38 -38.49 -27.73
C VAL A 395 -18.41 -37.40 -28.09
N GLY A 396 -17.88 -36.27 -28.60
CA GLY A 396 -18.64 -35.29 -29.40
C GLY A 396 -17.75 -34.27 -30.11
N SER A 397 -17.17 -34.66 -31.24
CA SER A 397 -16.49 -33.77 -32.19
C SER A 397 -17.50 -32.84 -32.87
N GLN A 398 -17.34 -31.51 -32.75
CA GLN A 398 -17.93 -30.56 -33.67
C GLN A 398 -16.96 -29.42 -34.02
N THR A 399 -16.51 -29.48 -35.27
CA THR A 399 -15.96 -28.42 -36.09
C THR A 399 -17.00 -27.33 -36.34
N VAL A 400 -16.66 -26.05 -36.18
CA VAL A 400 -17.34 -24.98 -36.90
C VAL A 400 -16.31 -23.96 -37.39
N SER A 401 -16.52 -23.58 -38.65
CA SER A 401 -15.64 -22.99 -39.63
C SER A 401 -15.16 -21.57 -39.35
N ALA A 402 -13.99 -21.28 -39.91
CA ALA A 402 -13.51 -19.95 -40.20
C ALA A 402 -14.38 -19.28 -41.28
N ALA A 403 -14.69 -18.00 -41.08
CA ALA A 403 -15.17 -17.10 -42.13
C ALA A 403 -14.24 -15.89 -42.22
N THR A 404 -13.61 -15.79 -43.38
CA THR A 404 -12.74 -14.73 -43.86
C THR A 404 -13.56 -13.50 -44.22
N GLY A 405 -13.10 -12.31 -43.84
CA GLY A 405 -13.66 -11.03 -44.28
C GLY A 405 -12.64 -9.92 -44.16
N GLY A 406 -11.94 -9.65 -45.27
CA GLY A 406 -11.07 -8.48 -45.45
C GLY A 406 -11.86 -7.20 -45.75
N PRO A 407 -11.16 -6.09 -46.06
CA PRO A 407 -11.30 -4.81 -45.37
C PRO A 407 -12.18 -3.80 -46.12
N ASP A 408 -12.75 -2.83 -45.39
CA ASP A 408 -13.19 -1.58 -46.00
C ASP A 408 -12.88 -0.36 -45.14
N SER A 409 -12.22 0.57 -45.82
CA SER A 409 -11.73 1.86 -45.38
C SER A 409 -12.72 2.96 -45.73
N ALA A 410 -13.36 3.57 -44.74
CA ALA A 410 -13.96 4.92 -44.76
C ALA A 410 -14.51 5.17 -43.34
N LEU A 411 -13.89 5.97 -42.47
CA LEU A 411 -13.93 7.42 -42.52
C LEU A 411 -12.82 7.97 -41.61
N ARG A 412 -11.90 8.73 -42.18
CA ARG A 412 -11.06 9.68 -41.45
C ARG A 412 -11.68 11.06 -41.58
N ALA A 413 -11.62 11.81 -40.49
CA ALA A 413 -11.42 13.27 -40.37
C ALA A 413 -12.48 14.05 -39.58
N VAL A 414 -11.94 15.04 -38.85
CA VAL A 414 -12.51 16.18 -38.11
C VAL A 414 -12.88 15.86 -36.64
N GLY A 415 -12.33 16.54 -35.62
CA GLY A 415 -11.39 17.66 -35.63
C GLY A 415 -10.83 17.98 -34.23
N PHE A 416 -9.59 18.48 -34.21
CA PHE A 416 -8.93 19.12 -33.08
C PHE A 416 -9.61 20.46 -32.75
N THR A 417 -10.19 20.61 -31.56
CA THR A 417 -10.39 21.91 -30.89
C THR A 417 -10.72 21.70 -29.40
N ALA A 418 -9.69 21.59 -28.54
CA ALA A 418 -9.87 21.74 -27.09
C ALA A 418 -8.55 22.14 -26.38
N LEU A 419 -7.84 23.15 -26.88
CA LEU A 419 -6.67 23.76 -26.20
C LEU A 419 -6.68 25.30 -26.35
N GLY A 420 -7.84 25.94 -26.18
CA GLY A 420 -7.99 27.39 -26.39
C GLY A 420 -8.45 28.21 -25.18
N THR A 421 -9.09 27.59 -24.18
CA THR A 421 -9.68 28.33 -23.06
C THR A 421 -8.73 28.57 -21.88
N GLY A 422 -7.73 27.69 -21.69
CA GLY A 422 -6.78 27.81 -20.58
C GLY A 422 -5.81 28.98 -20.72
N THR A 423 -5.29 29.22 -21.92
CA THR A 423 -4.33 30.32 -22.17
C THR A 423 -4.97 31.70 -22.08
N VAL A 424 -6.23 31.86 -22.46
CA VAL A 424 -6.97 33.12 -22.28
C VAL A 424 -7.16 33.43 -20.80
N LEU A 425 -7.45 32.41 -19.98
CA LEU A 425 -7.65 32.59 -18.54
C LEU A 425 -6.36 32.99 -17.82
N VAL A 426 -5.23 32.38 -18.20
CA VAL A 426 -3.91 32.72 -17.64
C VAL A 426 -3.50 34.14 -18.04
N LEU A 427 -3.68 34.53 -19.32
CA LEU A 427 -3.37 35.89 -19.76
C LEU A 427 -4.26 36.93 -19.07
N TRP A 428 -5.54 36.63 -18.85
CA TRP A 428 -6.45 37.50 -18.11
C TRP A 428 -6.03 37.68 -16.65
N LEU A 429 -5.62 36.60 -15.96
CA LEU A 429 -5.11 36.66 -14.59
C LEU A 429 -3.81 37.47 -14.46
N VAL A 430 -2.89 37.35 -15.42
CA VAL A 430 -1.65 38.14 -15.42
C VAL A 430 -1.96 39.63 -15.60
N VAL A 431 -2.86 39.98 -16.52
CA VAL A 431 -3.28 41.39 -16.72
C VAL A 431 -3.96 41.94 -15.46
N TRP A 432 -4.81 41.16 -14.81
CA TRP A 432 -5.48 41.56 -13.57
C TRP A 432 -4.48 41.80 -12.42
N ALA A 433 -3.49 40.92 -12.26
CA ALA A 433 -2.45 41.07 -11.24
C ALA A 433 -1.59 42.34 -11.44
N ILE A 434 -1.28 42.69 -12.69
CA ILE A 434 -0.54 43.91 -13.02
C ILE A 434 -1.39 45.16 -12.76
N ALA A 435 -2.69 45.11 -13.09
CA ALA A 435 -3.61 46.22 -12.85
C ALA A 435 -3.84 46.47 -11.34
N ALA A 436 -3.90 45.42 -10.52
CA ALA A 436 -4.06 45.53 -9.07
C ALA A 436 -2.83 46.16 -8.39
N ARG A 437 -1.62 45.86 -8.87
CA ARG A 437 -0.37 46.46 -8.36
C ARG A 437 -0.20 47.95 -8.69
N ARG A 438 -0.92 48.47 -9.69
CA ARG A 438 -0.91 49.89 -10.07
C ARG A 438 -1.89 50.76 -9.29
N ARG A 439 -2.70 50.19 -8.40
CA ARG A 439 -3.70 50.90 -7.58
C ARG A 439 -3.36 50.95 -6.09
N GLN A 440 -2.08 50.97 -5.73
CA GLN A 440 -1.69 51.43 -4.41
C GLN A 440 -1.42 52.94 -4.49
N PRO A 441 -2.27 53.80 -3.89
CA PRO A 441 -1.95 55.20 -3.75
C PRO A 441 -0.77 55.33 -2.78
N THR A 442 0.29 56.00 -3.24
CA THR A 442 1.33 56.57 -2.39
C THR A 442 0.70 57.65 -1.53
N ASP A 443 0.39 57.34 -0.27
CA ASP A 443 0.22 58.38 0.74
C ASP A 443 1.61 58.87 1.16
N ALA A 444 1.86 60.12 0.78
CA ALA A 444 3.02 60.90 1.12
C ALA A 444 2.93 61.41 2.57
N ALA A 445 4.11 61.56 3.15
CA ALA A 445 4.38 62.16 4.46
C ALA A 445 3.72 63.53 4.67
N TRP A 446 3.27 63.77 5.91
CA TRP A 446 3.77 64.82 6.81
C TRP A 446 3.78 64.29 8.24
#